data_AF-A0A9X7FSM6-F1
#
_entry.id   AF-A0A9X7FSM6-F1
#
_cell.length_a   1.000
_cell.length_b   1.000
_cell.length_c   1.000
_cell.angle_alpha   90.00
_cell.angle_beta   90.00
_cell.angle_gamma   90.00
#
_symmetry.space_group_name_H-M   'P 1'
#
loop_
_entity.id
_entity.type
_entity.pdbx_description
1 polymer ?
#
loop_
_entity_poly.entity_id
_entity_poly.type
_entity_poly.pdbx_seq_one_letter_code
_entity_poly.pdbx_strand_id
1 'polypeptide(L)'
;MKRKLITTGLLAGTILSYSSSIFADTQKFPDVPKWAEQSVNYLLEKQAISGLPDGTFGSNATLDRASAATIITKALGIKIDTKAKPSFTDTQGHWSTPYIAA
;
A
#
# COMPACT_ATOMS: atom_id res chain seq x y z
N MET A 1 55.48 -35.55 28.55
CA MET A 1 54.94 -36.80 27.97
C MET A 1 53.49 -36.56 27.56
N LYS A 2 53.19 -36.66 26.25
CA LYS A 2 52.24 -37.63 25.65
C LYS A 2 50.75 -37.37 26.04
N ARG A 3 50.03 -36.57 25.24
CA ARG A 3 49.00 -36.96 24.23
C ARG A 3 47.75 -37.66 24.80
N LYS A 4 46.55 -37.11 24.48
CA LYS A 4 45.47 -37.69 23.60
C LYS A 4 44.09 -37.10 23.96
N LEU A 5 43.44 -36.39 23.02
CA LEU A 5 42.26 -36.78 22.20
C LEU A 5 40.92 -36.78 22.99
N ILE A 6 40.08 -35.74 22.81
CA ILE A 6 38.88 -35.66 21.94
C ILE A 6 37.79 -36.69 22.31
N THR A 7 36.69 -36.20 22.90
CA THR A 7 35.39 -36.89 23.01
C THR A 7 34.30 -35.79 23.01
N THR A 8 33.75 -35.44 21.85
CA THR A 8 32.46 -35.96 21.34
C THR A 8 31.31 -35.76 22.33
N GLY A 9 30.75 -34.56 22.35
CA GLY A 9 29.44 -34.26 22.94
C GLY A 9 28.53 -33.67 21.87
N LEU A 10 27.95 -34.53 21.03
CA LEU A 10 26.91 -34.18 20.07
C LEU A 10 25.58 -34.06 20.83
N LEU A 11 25.15 -32.84 21.17
CA LEU A 11 23.76 -32.52 21.53
C LEU A 11 23.41 -31.26 20.73
N ALA A 12 22.95 -31.43 19.48
CA ALA A 12 21.53 -31.51 19.15
C ALA A 12 20.79 -30.25 19.61
N GLY A 13 20.76 -29.25 18.74
CA GLY A 13 20.03 -28.01 18.99
C GLY A 13 20.27 -26.92 17.94
N THR A 14 20.50 -27.27 16.67
CA THR A 14 20.34 -26.30 15.59
C THR A 14 18.85 -25.97 15.48
N ILE A 15 18.37 -25.03 16.30
CA ILE A 15 17.21 -24.23 15.91
C ILE A 15 17.69 -23.36 14.75
N LEU A 16 17.59 -23.91 13.55
CA LEU A 16 17.35 -23.11 12.36
C LEU A 16 16.13 -22.26 12.72
N SER A 17 16.36 -21.01 13.06
CA SER A 17 15.31 -20.01 13.24
C SER A 17 14.59 -19.87 11.91
N TYR A 18 13.60 -20.72 11.68
CA TYR A 18 12.57 -20.47 10.69
C TYR A 18 11.77 -19.29 11.24
N SER A 19 12.19 -18.07 10.92
CA SER A 19 11.26 -16.95 10.89
C SER A 19 10.27 -17.25 9.78
N SER A 20 9.22 -18.01 10.10
CA SER A 20 8.02 -18.00 9.29
C SER A 20 7.43 -16.60 9.44
N SER A 21 7.65 -15.75 8.45
CA SER A 21 6.78 -14.59 8.24
C SER A 21 5.40 -15.16 7.97
N ILE A 22 4.58 -15.27 9.01
CA ILE A 22 3.14 -15.45 8.83
C ILE A 22 2.67 -14.13 8.26
N PHE A 23 2.69 -14.00 6.93
CA PHE A 23 1.98 -12.93 6.25
C PHE A 23 0.49 -13.23 6.43
N ALA A 24 -0.04 -12.90 7.60
CA ALA A 24 -1.47 -12.77 7.77
C ALA A 24 -1.88 -11.59 6.89
N ASP A 25 -2.37 -11.91 5.69
CA ASP A 25 -3.05 -10.96 4.80
C ASP A 25 -4.34 -10.54 5.50
N THR A 26 -4.18 -9.61 6.45
CA THR A 26 -5.26 -9.12 7.28
C THR A 26 -6.09 -8.23 6.36
N GLN A 27 -7.30 -8.70 6.04
CA GLN A 27 -8.27 -7.91 5.31
C GLN A 27 -8.50 -6.60 6.05
N LYS A 28 -8.01 -5.48 5.47
CA LYS A 28 -8.01 -4.16 6.14
C LYS A 28 -9.41 -3.55 6.22
N PHE A 29 -10.24 -3.84 5.24
CA PHE A 29 -11.59 -3.29 5.11
C PHE A 29 -12.60 -4.42 4.92
N PRO A 30 -13.68 -4.45 5.70
CA PRO A 30 -14.66 -5.54 5.67
C PRO A 30 -15.45 -5.60 4.35
N ASP A 31 -15.59 -4.48 3.64
CA ASP A 31 -16.36 -4.35 2.40
C ASP A 31 -15.54 -4.55 1.12
N VAL A 32 -14.22 -4.76 1.23
CA VAL A 32 -13.35 -5.02 0.08
C VAL A 32 -13.39 -6.51 -0.28
N PRO A 33 -13.79 -6.88 -1.51
CA PRO A 33 -13.80 -8.28 -1.93
C PRO A 33 -12.38 -8.81 -2.16
N LYS A 34 -12.18 -10.12 -1.97
CA LYS A 34 -10.84 -10.74 -1.99
C LYS A 34 -10.03 -10.47 -3.25
N TRP A 35 -10.68 -10.35 -4.41
CA TRP A 35 -10.03 -10.05 -5.69
C TRP A 35 -9.43 -8.63 -5.74
N ALA A 36 -9.94 -7.69 -4.95
CA ALA A 36 -9.53 -6.29 -4.93
C ALA A 36 -8.51 -5.97 -3.83
N GLU A 37 -8.33 -6.85 -2.84
CA GLU A 37 -7.53 -6.58 -1.65
C GLU A 37 -6.10 -6.17 -1.98
N GLN A 38 -5.42 -6.88 -2.88
CA GLN A 38 -4.05 -6.55 -3.27
C GLN A 38 -3.94 -5.15 -3.90
N SER A 39 -4.88 -4.80 -4.78
CA SER A 39 -4.94 -3.50 -5.45
C SER A 39 -5.21 -2.37 -4.45
N VAL A 40 -6.16 -2.59 -3.53
CA VAL A 40 -6.50 -1.61 -2.49
C VAL A 40 -5.33 -1.42 -1.53
N ASN A 41 -4.70 -2.52 -1.07
CA ASN A 41 -3.55 -2.46 -0.19
C ASN A 41 -2.37 -1.73 -0.84
N TYR A 42 -2.08 -2.00 -2.12
CA TYR A 42 -1.04 -1.29 -2.86
C TYR A 42 -1.29 0.22 -2.93
N LEU A 43 -2.51 0.63 -3.25
CA LEU A 43 -2.84 2.06 -3.34
C LEU A 43 -2.88 2.76 -1.97
N LEU A 44 -3.22 2.04 -0.90
CA LEU A 44 -3.08 2.53 0.48
C LEU A 44 -1.60 2.78 0.83
N GLU A 45 -0.72 1.86 0.49
CA GLU A 45 0.73 1.99 0.71
C GLU A 45 1.32 3.19 -0.05
N LYS A 46 0.79 3.47 -1.25
CA LYS A 46 1.12 4.67 -2.03
C LYS A 46 0.47 5.94 -1.51
N GLN A 47 -0.34 5.87 -0.45
CA GLN A 47 -1.12 6.99 0.08
C GLN A 47 -2.01 7.65 -1.00
N ALA A 48 -2.41 6.87 -2.00
CA ALA A 48 -3.22 7.33 -3.13
C ALA A 48 -4.72 7.30 -2.80
N ILE A 49 -5.12 6.38 -1.91
CA ILE A 49 -6.49 6.21 -1.41
C ILE A 49 -6.48 6.10 0.13
N SER A 50 -7.66 6.23 0.75
CA SER A 50 -7.89 6.05 2.18
C SER A 50 -9.27 5.44 2.42
N GLY A 51 -9.45 4.79 3.57
CA GLY A 51 -10.76 4.34 4.01
C GLY A 51 -11.62 5.47 4.58
N LEU A 52 -12.87 5.13 4.89
CA LEU A 52 -13.85 6.01 5.52
C LEU A 52 -13.75 5.95 7.06
N PRO A 53 -14.27 6.96 7.79
CA PRO A 53 -14.20 7.00 9.25
C PRO A 53 -14.92 5.84 9.96
N ASP A 54 -15.86 5.18 9.29
CA ASP A 54 -16.58 4.02 9.81
C ASP A 54 -15.80 2.70 9.68
N GLY A 55 -14.59 2.75 9.12
CA GLY A 55 -13.71 1.58 8.93
C GLY A 55 -13.97 0.81 7.64
N THR A 56 -14.83 1.29 6.74
CA THR A 56 -15.02 0.72 5.41
C THR A 56 -14.09 1.37 4.38
N PHE A 57 -13.89 0.71 3.24
CA PHE A 57 -13.23 1.33 2.09
C PHE A 57 -14.21 2.20 1.27
N GLY A 58 -15.48 1.81 1.23
CA GLY A 58 -16.45 2.38 0.30
C GLY A 58 -16.39 1.70 -1.08
N SER A 59 -16.25 0.37 -1.10
CA SER A 59 -15.97 -0.41 -2.33
C SER A 59 -17.04 -0.28 -3.43
N ASN A 60 -18.27 0.08 -3.04
CA ASN A 60 -19.39 0.32 -3.95
C ASN A 60 -19.72 1.81 -4.14
N ALA A 61 -18.90 2.72 -3.60
CA ALA A 61 -19.09 4.15 -3.78
C ALA A 61 -18.75 4.57 -5.21
N THR A 62 -19.55 5.48 -5.77
CA THR A 62 -19.26 6.06 -7.08
C THR A 62 -18.03 6.96 -6.97
N LEU A 63 -17.06 6.74 -7.87
CA LEU A 63 -15.87 7.58 -7.99
C LEU A 63 -16.09 8.64 -9.07
N ASP A 64 -15.94 9.92 -8.70
CA ASP A 64 -15.95 11.01 -9.68
C ASP A 64 -14.61 11.15 -10.43
N ARG A 65 -14.65 11.87 -11.57
CA ARG A 65 -13.49 12.05 -12.45
C ARG A 65 -12.33 12.80 -11.78
N ALA A 66 -12.64 13.76 -10.91
CA ALA A 66 -11.65 14.58 -10.20
C ALA A 66 -10.86 13.76 -9.16
N SER A 67 -11.57 12.91 -8.42
CA SER A 67 -11.03 11.96 -7.47
C SER A 67 -10.19 10.90 -8.17
N ALA A 68 -10.67 10.37 -9.32
CA ALA A 68 -9.88 9.46 -10.14
C ALA A 68 -8.54 10.06 -10.59
N ALA A 69 -8.54 11.30 -11.10
CA ALA A 69 -7.30 11.99 -11.48
C ALA A 69 -6.34 12.15 -10.28
N THR A 70 -6.88 12.48 -9.11
CA THR A 70 -6.10 12.61 -7.87
C THR A 70 -5.49 11.27 -7.43
N ILE A 71 -6.23 10.17 -7.54
CA ILE A 71 -5.72 8.82 -7.22
C ILE A 71 -4.61 8.43 -8.18
N ILE A 72 -4.81 8.62 -9.49
CA ILE A 72 -3.83 8.26 -10.53
C ILE A 72 -2.52 9.03 -10.32
N THR A 73 -2.59 10.34 -10.15
CA THR A 73 -1.40 11.18 -9.96
C THR A 73 -0.61 10.79 -8.71
N LYS A 74 -1.28 10.52 -7.60
CA LYS A 74 -0.65 10.02 -6.36
C LYS A 74 -0.03 8.63 -6.55
N ALA A 75 -0.76 7.72 -7.19
CA ALA A 75 -0.28 6.35 -7.44
C ALA A 75 0.98 6.32 -8.33
N LEU A 76 1.06 7.24 -9.29
CA LEU A 76 2.23 7.43 -10.16
C LEU A 76 3.37 8.22 -9.51
N GLY A 77 3.16 8.80 -8.33
CA GLY A 77 4.15 9.63 -7.64
C GLY A 77 4.49 10.92 -8.39
N ILE A 78 3.55 11.46 -9.17
CA ILE A 78 3.76 12.70 -9.92
C ILE A 78 3.89 13.86 -8.94
N LYS A 79 4.93 14.68 -9.14
CA LYS A 79 5.12 15.91 -8.36
C LYS A 79 4.12 16.95 -8.83
N ILE A 80 3.24 17.35 -7.92
CA ILE A 80 2.17 18.29 -8.21
C ILE A 80 2.67 19.73 -8.09
N ASP A 81 2.61 20.48 -9.18
CA ASP A 81 2.74 21.94 -9.15
C ASP A 81 1.37 22.54 -8.82
N THR A 82 1.26 23.17 -7.65
CA THR A 82 0.02 23.79 -7.17
C THR A 82 -0.41 24.99 -7.99
N LYS A 83 0.45 25.51 -8.87
CA LYS A 83 0.17 26.61 -9.79
C LYS A 83 -0.17 26.15 -11.21
N ALA A 84 0.00 24.87 -11.51
CA ALA A 84 -0.33 24.32 -12.83
C ALA A 84 -1.84 24.42 -13.09
N LYS A 85 -2.19 24.72 -14.33
CA LYS A 85 -3.58 24.88 -14.78
C LYS A 85 -3.82 24.05 -16.03
N PRO A 86 -4.85 23.19 -16.05
CA PRO A 86 -5.19 22.44 -17.26
C PRO A 86 -5.88 23.36 -18.28
N SER A 87 -6.04 22.91 -19.52
CA SER A 87 -6.74 23.65 -20.58
C SER A 87 -8.26 23.63 -20.45
N PHE A 88 -8.81 22.79 -19.57
CA PHE A 88 -10.26 22.61 -19.40
C PHE A 88 -10.86 23.73 -18.52
N THR A 89 -11.86 24.43 -19.03
CA THR A 89 -12.45 25.61 -18.38
C THR A 89 -13.29 25.27 -17.14
N ASP A 90 -13.94 24.11 -17.13
CA ASP A 90 -14.78 23.58 -16.05
C ASP A 90 -13.99 23.08 -14.84
N THR A 91 -12.67 22.99 -14.96
CA THR A 91 -11.79 22.52 -13.87
C THR A 91 -11.07 23.66 -13.16
N GLN A 92 -11.17 24.90 -13.66
CA GLN A 92 -10.47 26.05 -13.11
C GLN A 92 -10.99 26.39 -11.71
N GLY A 93 -10.09 26.54 -10.73
CA GLY A 93 -10.45 26.87 -9.35
C GLY A 93 -11.05 25.72 -8.55
N HIS A 94 -11.14 24.53 -9.14
CA HIS A 94 -11.57 23.32 -8.46
C HIS A 94 -10.45 22.78 -7.54
N TRP A 95 -10.78 22.07 -6.46
CA TRP A 95 -9.78 21.52 -5.54
C TRP A 95 -8.80 20.56 -6.24
N SER A 96 -9.25 19.89 -7.29
CA SER A 96 -8.45 18.92 -8.06
C SER A 96 -7.67 19.55 -9.22
N THR A 97 -7.76 20.87 -9.44
CA THR A 97 -7.09 21.58 -10.55
C THR A 97 -5.64 21.14 -10.75
N PRO A 98 -4.78 21.15 -9.72
CA PRO A 98 -3.37 20.85 -9.93
C PRO A 98 -3.10 19.36 -10.23
N TYR A 99 -4.02 18.46 -9.87
CA TYR A 99 -3.94 17.04 -10.21
C TYR A 99 -4.45 16.75 -11.62
N ILE A 100 -5.41 17.54 -12.12
CA ILE A 100 -5.87 17.45 -13.52
C ILE A 100 -4.81 18.04 -14.48
N ALA A 101 -4.01 18.99 -14.01
CA ALA A 101 -2.95 19.63 -14.78
C ALA A 101 -1.63 18.85 -14.85
N ALA A 102 -1.48 17.80 -14.03
CA ALA A 102 -0.26 17.02 -13.87
C ALA A 102 -0.02 16.05 -15.04
#